data_AF-A0A836S035-F1
#
_entry.id   AF-A0A836S035-F1
#
_cell.length_a   1.000
_cell.length_b   1.000
_cell.length_c   1.000
_cell.angle_alpha   90.00
_cell.angle_beta   90.00
_cell.angle_gamma   90.00
#
_symmetry.space_group_name_H-M   'P 1'
#
loop_
_entity.id
_entity.type
_entity.pdbx_description
1 polymer ?
#
loop_
_entity_poly.entity_id
_entity_poly.type
_entity_poly.pdbx_seq_one_letter_code
_entity_poly.pdbx_strand_id
1 'polypeptide(L)'
;MERALKEYEKRKRKVEEDRKKLEEKYTFKFLKKKHGILKNLEKLEKKEIPKKVDDRIKKVVERERKSYVDTLRRTLERIENIDELGRFLPELSKFHISHGKYLLLVFEKEVYAINKLLKEVSEEYTEYIKRTAEIGIEPIEFDSILNSIETTRKQLEKEEKDLELLKTELEEKEKELKTAKFSKELEEIES
;
A
#
# COMPACT_ATOMS: atom_id res chain seq x y z
N MET A 1 2.35 9.63 26.69
CA MET A 1 2.18 8.41 25.88
C MET A 1 0.78 8.31 25.29
N GLU A 2 -0.29 8.40 26.09
CA GLU A 2 -1.68 8.31 25.60
C GLU A 2 -2.06 9.35 24.52
N ARG A 3 -1.61 10.60 24.65
CA ARG A 3 -1.88 11.64 23.64
C ARG A 3 -1.24 11.32 22.28
N ALA A 4 -0.01 10.81 22.28
CA ALA A 4 0.71 10.42 21.07
C ALA A 4 0.07 9.19 20.40
N LEU A 5 -0.40 8.22 21.20
CA LEU A 5 -1.16 7.06 20.73
C LEU A 5 -2.47 7.48 20.06
N LYS A 6 -3.26 8.35 20.72
CA LYS A 6 -4.51 8.87 20.14
C LYS A 6 -4.27 9.66 18.86
N GLU A 7 -3.17 10.41 18.79
CA GLU A 7 -2.82 11.16 17.59
C GLU A 7 -2.38 10.24 16.44
N TYR A 8 -1.60 9.20 16.72
CA TYR A 8 -1.23 8.18 15.75
C TYR A 8 -2.44 7.42 15.21
N GLU A 9 -3.35 6.97 16.09
CA GLU A 9 -4.60 6.32 15.68
C GLU A 9 -5.46 7.22 14.80
N LYS A 10 -5.56 8.52 15.16
CA LYS A 10 -6.29 9.50 14.35
C LYS A 10 -5.67 9.68 12.96
N ARG A 11 -4.33 9.73 12.88
CA ARG A 11 -3.61 9.80 11.60
C ARG A 11 -3.84 8.51 10.79
N LYS A 12 -3.76 7.34 11.42
CA LYS A 12 -4.00 6.04 10.77
C LYS A 12 -5.40 5.97 10.16
N ARG A 13 -6.44 6.32 10.92
CA ARG A 13 -7.82 6.36 10.41
C ARG A 13 -7.97 7.32 9.24
N LYS A 14 -7.36 8.50 9.33
CA LYS A 14 -7.38 9.49 8.24
C LYS A 14 -6.74 8.93 6.96
N VAL A 15 -5.59 8.26 7.09
CA VAL A 15 -4.91 7.62 5.96
C VAL A 15 -5.75 6.49 5.36
N GLU A 16 -6.40 5.67 6.18
CA GLU A 16 -7.33 4.63 5.70
C GLU A 16 -8.53 5.25 4.95
N GLU A 17 -9.12 6.32 5.47
CA GLU A 17 -10.20 7.06 4.79
C GLU A 17 -9.73 7.68 3.47
N ASP A 18 -8.55 8.29 3.45
CA ASP A 18 -8.00 8.92 2.25
C ASP A 18 -7.67 7.87 1.18
N ARG A 19 -7.15 6.70 1.58
CA ARG A 19 -6.97 5.54 0.68
C ARG A 19 -8.28 5.05 0.11
N LYS A 20 -9.31 4.87 0.95
CA LYS A 20 -10.63 4.42 0.49
C LYS A 20 -11.26 5.41 -0.49
N LYS A 21 -11.21 6.72 -0.20
CA LYS A 21 -11.69 7.76 -1.12
C LYS A 21 -10.93 7.73 -2.45
N LEU A 22 -9.62 7.47 -2.41
CA LEU A 22 -8.81 7.34 -3.61
C LEU A 22 -9.23 6.11 -4.43
N GLU A 23 -9.38 4.96 -3.78
CA GLU A 23 -9.84 3.71 -4.40
C GLU A 23 -11.21 3.89 -5.07
N GLU A 24 -12.18 4.47 -4.37
CA GLU A 24 -13.52 4.75 -4.89
C GLU A 24 -13.47 5.68 -6.11
N LYS A 25 -12.66 6.74 -6.05
CA LYS A 25 -12.48 7.70 -7.14
C LYS A 25 -11.92 7.03 -8.40
N TYR A 26 -10.89 6.20 -8.25
CA TYR A 26 -10.26 5.53 -9.41
C TYR A 26 -11.09 4.36 -9.92
N THR A 27 -11.77 3.63 -9.04
CA THR A 27 -12.76 2.61 -9.43
C THR A 27 -13.87 3.22 -10.28
N PHE A 28 -14.42 4.37 -9.87
CA PHE A 28 -15.44 5.06 -10.65
C PHE A 28 -14.95 5.50 -12.05
N LYS A 29 -13.72 6.04 -12.14
CA LYS A 29 -13.10 6.38 -13.43
C LYS A 29 -12.93 5.14 -14.32
N PHE A 30 -12.38 4.07 -13.76
CA PHE A 30 -12.19 2.80 -14.44
C PHE A 30 -13.53 2.26 -14.97
N LEU A 31 -14.59 2.22 -14.14
CA LEU A 31 -15.90 1.71 -14.56
C LEU A 31 -16.50 2.49 -15.73
N LYS A 32 -16.31 3.81 -15.76
CA LYS A 32 -16.72 4.64 -16.92
C LYS A 32 -15.96 4.24 -18.19
N LYS A 33 -14.65 4.01 -18.09
CA LYS A 33 -13.83 3.57 -19.23
C LYS A 33 -14.18 2.16 -19.67
N LYS A 34 -14.35 1.22 -18.72
CA LYS A 34 -14.85 -0.15 -18.95
C LYS A 34 -16.15 -0.11 -19.76
N HIS A 35 -17.13 0.70 -19.35
CA HIS A 35 -18.37 0.85 -20.11
C HIS A 35 -18.13 1.39 -21.53
N GLY A 36 -17.25 2.38 -21.70
CA GLY A 36 -16.85 2.89 -23.02
C GLY A 36 -16.22 1.82 -23.92
N ILE A 37 -15.36 0.97 -23.36
CA ILE A 37 -14.73 -0.14 -24.08
C ILE A 37 -15.77 -1.17 -24.49
N LEU A 38 -16.64 -1.60 -23.58
CA LEU A 38 -17.71 -2.56 -23.86
C LEU A 38 -18.64 -2.06 -24.98
N LYS A 39 -19.00 -0.77 -24.97
CA LYS A 39 -19.79 -0.14 -26.04
C LYS A 39 -19.08 -0.16 -27.40
N ASN A 40 -17.76 0.06 -27.42
CA ASN A 40 -16.99 -0.03 -28.67
C ASN A 40 -16.83 -1.47 -29.16
N LEU A 41 -16.74 -2.44 -28.24
CA LEU A 41 -16.76 -3.86 -28.57
C LEU A 41 -18.08 -4.29 -29.22
N GLU A 42 -19.22 -3.85 -28.68
CA GLU A 42 -20.54 -4.09 -29.30
C GLU A 42 -20.64 -3.49 -30.70
N LYS A 43 -20.12 -2.28 -30.90
CA LYS A 43 -20.08 -1.65 -32.23
C LYS A 43 -19.23 -2.46 -33.20
N LEU A 44 -18.04 -2.90 -32.77
CA LEU A 44 -17.14 -3.72 -33.57
C LEU A 44 -17.82 -5.03 -33.99
N GLU A 45 -18.48 -5.70 -33.03
CA GLU A 45 -19.19 -6.96 -33.25
C GLU A 45 -20.31 -6.83 -34.31
N LYS A 46 -21.10 -5.75 -34.24
CA LYS A 46 -22.22 -5.49 -35.15
C LYS A 46 -21.80 -4.93 -36.51
N LYS A 47 -20.55 -4.46 -36.66
CA LYS A 47 -20.12 -3.78 -37.87
C LYS A 47 -19.99 -4.77 -39.03
N GLU A 48 -20.54 -4.41 -40.20
CA GLU A 48 -20.41 -5.25 -41.39
C GLU A 48 -18.98 -5.23 -41.95
N ILE A 49 -18.54 -6.37 -42.48
CA ILE A 49 -17.28 -6.46 -43.20
C ILE A 49 -17.48 -5.88 -44.61
N PRO A 50 -16.61 -4.98 -45.09
CA PRO A 50 -16.75 -4.38 -46.41
C PRO A 50 -16.86 -5.43 -47.53
N LYS A 51 -17.82 -5.23 -48.45
CA LYS A 51 -18.10 -6.17 -49.56
C LYS A 51 -16.88 -6.47 -50.43
N LYS A 52 -15.94 -5.52 -50.53
CA LYS A 52 -14.68 -5.61 -51.31
C LYS A 52 -13.63 -6.58 -50.74
N VAL A 53 -13.84 -7.11 -49.53
CA VAL A 53 -12.92 -8.07 -48.91
C VAL A 53 -13.18 -9.46 -49.49
N ASP A 54 -12.11 -10.18 -49.83
CA ASP A 54 -12.17 -11.57 -50.31
C ASP A 54 -12.86 -12.50 -49.30
N ASP A 55 -13.66 -13.46 -49.77
CA ASP A 55 -14.46 -14.33 -48.91
C ASP A 55 -13.65 -15.22 -47.97
N ARG A 56 -12.42 -15.63 -48.36
CA ARG A 56 -11.52 -16.35 -47.43
C ARG A 56 -11.08 -15.42 -46.31
N ILE A 57 -10.74 -14.17 -46.64
CA ILE A 57 -10.36 -13.15 -45.65
C ILE A 57 -11.55 -12.82 -44.75
N LYS A 58 -12.77 -12.69 -45.28
CA LYS A 58 -13.98 -12.46 -44.48
C LYS A 58 -14.14 -13.49 -43.37
N LYS A 59 -14.03 -14.79 -43.70
CA LYS A 59 -14.15 -15.88 -42.71
C LYS A 59 -13.08 -15.80 -41.61
N VAL A 60 -11.85 -15.41 -41.96
CA VAL A 60 -10.76 -15.22 -40.99
C VAL A 60 -11.07 -14.02 -40.08
N VAL A 61 -11.45 -12.88 -40.67
CA VAL A 61 -11.81 -11.65 -39.94
C VAL A 61 -12.97 -11.89 -38.98
N GLU A 62 -14.01 -12.62 -39.38
CA GLU A 62 -15.14 -12.94 -38.50
C GLU A 62 -14.71 -13.74 -37.27
N ARG A 63 -13.84 -14.74 -37.46
CA ARG A 63 -13.30 -15.56 -36.37
C ARG A 63 -12.42 -14.74 -35.44
N GLU A 64 -11.49 -13.96 -36.01
CA GLU A 64 -10.61 -13.07 -35.24
C GLU A 64 -11.44 -12.04 -34.44
N ARG A 65 -12.42 -11.40 -35.08
CA ARG A 65 -13.34 -10.45 -34.44
C ARG A 65 -14.07 -11.08 -33.28
N LYS A 66 -14.69 -12.25 -33.48
CA LYS A 66 -15.44 -12.95 -32.44
C LYS A 66 -14.54 -13.28 -31.26
N SER A 67 -13.38 -13.88 -31.52
CA SER A 67 -12.40 -14.21 -30.47
C SER A 67 -11.93 -12.97 -29.70
N TYR A 68 -11.63 -11.89 -30.41
CA TYR A 68 -11.20 -10.62 -29.80
C TYR A 68 -12.28 -10.04 -28.89
N VAL A 69 -13.51 -9.92 -29.40
CA VAL A 69 -14.65 -9.37 -28.66
C VAL A 69 -14.97 -10.22 -27.44
N ASP A 70 -15.11 -11.53 -27.59
CA ASP A 70 -15.47 -12.44 -26.50
C ASP A 70 -14.42 -12.43 -25.39
N THR A 71 -13.14 -12.49 -25.75
CA THR A 71 -12.06 -12.56 -24.76
C THR A 71 -11.92 -11.23 -24.02
N LEU A 72 -11.97 -10.09 -24.73
CA LEU A 72 -11.83 -8.78 -24.07
C LEU A 72 -13.04 -8.47 -23.19
N ARG A 73 -14.24 -8.77 -23.67
CA ARG A 73 -15.49 -8.61 -22.89
C ARG A 73 -15.42 -9.41 -21.58
N ARG A 74 -15.14 -10.72 -21.66
CA ARG A 74 -15.02 -11.57 -20.47
C ARG A 74 -13.95 -11.09 -19.50
N THR A 75 -12.80 -10.64 -20.01
CA THR A 75 -11.72 -10.12 -19.16
C THR A 75 -12.17 -8.86 -18.42
N LEU A 76 -12.78 -7.90 -19.12
CA LEU A 76 -13.27 -6.67 -18.51
C LEU A 76 -14.42 -6.90 -17.52
N GLU A 77 -15.33 -7.82 -17.82
CA GLU A 77 -16.47 -8.15 -16.95
C GLU A 77 -16.02 -8.64 -15.58
N ARG A 78 -14.92 -9.40 -15.50
CA ARG A 78 -14.34 -9.92 -14.26
C ARG A 78 -13.71 -8.87 -13.34
N ILE A 79 -13.52 -7.64 -13.81
CA ILE A 79 -12.85 -6.58 -13.05
C ILE A 79 -13.92 -5.63 -12.50
N GLU A 80 -14.07 -5.58 -11.19
CA GLU A 80 -15.08 -4.74 -10.52
C GLU A 80 -14.50 -3.43 -9.98
N ASN A 81 -13.22 -3.42 -9.61
CA ASN A 81 -12.55 -2.30 -8.95
C ASN A 81 -11.12 -2.05 -9.47
N ILE A 82 -10.54 -0.92 -9.04
CA ILE A 82 -9.20 -0.51 -9.47
C ILE A 82 -8.09 -1.46 -8.97
N ASP A 83 -8.26 -2.09 -7.82
CA ASP A 83 -7.26 -3.02 -7.27
C ASP A 83 -7.21 -4.32 -8.08
N GLU A 84 -8.37 -4.85 -8.48
CA GLU A 84 -8.47 -5.99 -9.38
C GLU A 84 -7.91 -5.68 -10.77
N LEU A 85 -8.13 -4.47 -11.29
CA LEU A 85 -7.61 -4.06 -12.59
C LEU A 85 -6.10 -4.34 -12.69
N GLY A 86 -5.34 -4.05 -11.63
CA GLY A 86 -3.91 -4.32 -11.55
C GLY A 86 -3.52 -5.78 -11.87
N ARG A 87 -4.34 -6.74 -11.42
CA ARG A 87 -4.12 -8.18 -11.64
C ARG A 87 -4.37 -8.58 -13.10
N PHE A 88 -5.27 -7.87 -13.77
CA PHE A 88 -5.69 -8.16 -15.14
C PHE A 88 -4.98 -7.30 -16.20
N LEU A 89 -4.24 -6.26 -15.82
CA LEU A 89 -3.45 -5.45 -16.76
C LEU A 89 -2.51 -6.27 -17.67
N PRO A 90 -1.81 -7.31 -17.19
CA PRO A 90 -1.00 -8.17 -18.06
C PRO A 90 -1.81 -8.95 -19.10
N GLU A 91 -3.07 -9.28 -18.79
CA GLU A 91 -3.98 -9.90 -19.76
C GLU A 91 -4.49 -8.86 -20.76
N LEU A 92 -4.88 -7.68 -20.28
CA LEU A 92 -5.35 -6.56 -21.11
C LEU A 92 -4.28 -6.05 -22.09
N SER A 93 -3.01 -6.03 -21.69
CA SER A 93 -1.90 -5.58 -22.55
C SER A 93 -1.64 -6.52 -23.73
N LYS A 94 -1.91 -7.83 -23.58
CA LYS A 94 -1.79 -8.81 -24.66
C LYS A 94 -2.74 -8.52 -25.82
N PHE A 95 -3.91 -7.93 -25.54
CA PHE A 95 -4.84 -7.53 -26.59
C PHE A 95 -4.24 -6.49 -27.53
N HIS A 96 -3.41 -5.58 -27.03
CA HIS A 96 -2.75 -4.56 -27.85
C HIS A 96 -1.69 -5.14 -28.81
N ILE A 97 -1.18 -6.34 -28.52
CA ILE A 97 -0.09 -7.00 -29.25
C ILE A 97 -0.63 -8.11 -30.17
N SER A 98 -1.69 -8.82 -29.75
CA SER A 98 -2.20 -10.01 -30.47
C SER A 98 -3.41 -9.71 -31.38
N HIS A 99 -3.55 -8.48 -31.88
CA HIS A 99 -4.60 -8.21 -32.86
C HIS A 99 -4.39 -9.09 -34.09
N GLY A 100 -5.40 -9.89 -34.41
CA GLY A 100 -5.44 -10.61 -35.67
C GLY A 100 -5.17 -9.63 -36.81
N LYS A 101 -4.15 -9.91 -37.63
CA LYS A 101 -3.66 -9.01 -38.68
C LYS A 101 -4.81 -8.56 -39.58
N TYR A 102 -5.77 -9.44 -39.84
CA TYR A 102 -6.91 -9.17 -40.70
C TYR A 102 -8.01 -8.36 -40.00
N LEU A 103 -8.27 -8.60 -38.72
CA LEU A 103 -9.14 -7.76 -37.89
C LEU A 103 -8.71 -6.30 -37.91
N LEU A 104 -7.42 -6.04 -37.69
CA LEU A 104 -6.88 -4.68 -37.73
C LEU A 104 -6.99 -4.08 -39.14
N LEU A 105 -6.69 -4.86 -40.19
CA LEU A 105 -6.75 -4.38 -41.57
C LEU A 105 -8.16 -3.98 -42.01
N VAL A 106 -9.20 -4.62 -41.46
CA VAL A 106 -10.60 -4.35 -41.82
C VAL A 106 -11.27 -3.34 -40.89
N PHE A 107 -10.97 -3.38 -39.59
CA PHE A 107 -11.65 -2.60 -38.55
C PHE A 107 -10.69 -1.69 -37.76
N GLU A 108 -9.66 -1.19 -38.45
CA GLU A 108 -8.59 -0.37 -37.89
C GLU A 108 -9.10 0.69 -36.91
N LYS A 109 -10.05 1.53 -37.36
CA LYS A 109 -10.60 2.64 -36.57
C LYS A 109 -11.26 2.18 -35.27
N GLU A 110 -12.01 1.08 -35.31
CA GLU A 110 -12.69 0.54 -34.14
C GLU A 110 -11.69 -0.06 -33.14
N VAL A 111 -10.71 -0.81 -33.64
CA VAL A 111 -9.65 -1.41 -32.81
C VAL A 111 -8.82 -0.31 -32.13
N TYR A 112 -8.43 0.75 -32.86
CA TYR A 112 -7.72 1.88 -32.27
C TYR A 112 -8.54 2.63 -31.22
N ALA A 113 -9.85 2.78 -31.42
CA ALA A 113 -10.72 3.42 -30.43
C ALA A 113 -10.77 2.62 -29.12
N ILE A 114 -10.75 1.29 -29.20
CA ILE A 114 -10.65 0.42 -28.02
C ILE A 114 -9.28 0.52 -27.38
N ASN A 115 -8.20 0.46 -28.16
CA ASN A 115 -6.82 0.54 -27.67
C ASN A 115 -6.53 1.86 -26.96
N LYS A 116 -7.08 2.97 -27.46
CA LYS A 116 -6.98 4.28 -26.82
C LYS A 116 -7.55 4.23 -25.40
N LEU A 117 -8.73 3.66 -25.21
CA LEU A 117 -9.35 3.53 -23.90
C LEU A 117 -8.58 2.57 -22.98
N LEU A 118 -8.04 1.47 -23.51
CA LEU A 118 -7.19 0.55 -22.75
C LEU A 118 -5.90 1.23 -22.27
N LYS A 119 -5.29 2.07 -23.10
CA LYS A 119 -4.13 2.88 -22.72
C LYS A 119 -4.48 3.85 -21.60
N GLU A 120 -5.58 4.59 -21.73
CA GLU A 120 -6.06 5.51 -20.69
C GLU A 120 -6.31 4.78 -19.35
N VAL A 121 -6.86 3.55 -19.39
CA VAL A 121 -7.05 2.71 -18.19
C VAL A 121 -5.70 2.36 -17.54
N SER A 122 -4.68 2.01 -18.32
CA SER A 122 -3.33 1.72 -17.81
C SER A 122 -2.66 2.96 -17.19
N GLU A 123 -2.87 4.14 -17.78
CA GLU A 123 -2.36 5.41 -17.27
C GLU A 123 -3.05 5.79 -15.94
N GLU A 124 -4.38 5.64 -15.86
CA GLU A 124 -5.15 5.87 -14.64
C GLU A 124 -4.71 4.93 -13.51
N TYR A 125 -4.46 3.64 -13.80
CA TYR A 125 -3.93 2.71 -12.81
C TYR A 125 -2.53 3.09 -12.33
N THR A 126 -1.66 3.54 -13.23
CA THR A 126 -0.31 4.00 -12.87
C THR A 126 -0.39 5.24 -11.96
N GLU A 127 -1.30 6.15 -12.24
CA GLU A 127 -1.55 7.32 -11.39
C GLU A 127 -2.10 6.92 -10.01
N TYR A 128 -3.02 5.94 -9.96
CA TYR A 128 -3.53 5.38 -8.71
C TYR A 128 -2.40 4.84 -7.83
N ILE A 129 -1.52 4.00 -8.39
CA ILE A 129 -0.40 3.42 -7.63
C ILE A 129 0.53 4.50 -7.07
N LYS A 130 0.84 5.53 -7.86
CA LYS A 130 1.67 6.66 -7.40
C LYS A 130 1.02 7.39 -6.21
N ARG A 131 -0.27 7.73 -6.33
CA ARG A 131 -1.01 8.42 -5.26
C ARG A 131 -1.18 7.54 -4.02
N THR A 132 -1.38 6.24 -4.17
CA THR A 132 -1.46 5.31 -3.04
C THR A 132 -0.13 5.21 -2.30
N ALA A 133 1.00 5.28 -3.01
CA ALA A 133 2.32 5.29 -2.40
C ALA A 133 2.60 6.59 -1.61
N GLU A 134 2.06 7.73 -2.05
CA GLU A 134 2.15 9.01 -1.33
C GLU A 134 1.31 9.02 -0.04
N ILE A 135 0.25 8.19 0.03
CA ILE A 135 -0.62 8.08 1.19
C ILE A 135 -0.11 6.96 2.10
N GLY A 136 0.82 7.30 3.00
CA GLY A 136 1.41 6.38 3.98
C GLY A 136 1.65 7.04 5.34
N ILE A 137 1.70 6.21 6.37
CA ILE A 137 2.27 6.54 7.69
C ILE A 137 3.42 5.59 7.90
N GLU A 138 4.58 6.11 8.30
CA GLU A 138 5.67 5.26 8.75
C GLU A 138 5.18 4.40 9.93
N PRO A 139 5.37 3.08 9.85
CA PRO A 139 5.01 2.22 10.96
C PRO A 139 5.85 2.63 12.17
N ILE A 140 5.19 3.03 13.25
CA ILE A 140 5.86 3.17 14.55
C ILE A 140 6.19 1.76 15.03
N GLU A 141 7.47 1.46 15.29
CA GLU A 141 7.91 0.20 15.88
C GLU A 141 7.53 0.14 17.37
N PHE A 142 6.24 -0.11 17.63
CA PHE A 142 5.68 -0.15 18.98
C PHE A 142 6.39 -1.13 19.91
N ASP A 143 6.72 -2.32 19.41
CA ASP A 143 7.39 -3.35 20.21
C ASP A 143 8.80 -2.92 20.62
N SER A 144 9.52 -2.22 19.74
CA SER A 144 10.85 -1.66 20.01
C SER A 144 10.79 -0.57 21.10
N ILE A 145 9.81 0.33 21.01
CA ILE A 145 9.61 1.41 21.98
C ILE A 145 9.17 0.85 23.35
N LEU A 146 8.24 -0.12 23.37
CA LEU A 146 7.78 -0.75 24.61
C LEU A 146 8.90 -1.53 25.31
N ASN A 147 9.67 -2.32 24.55
CA ASN A 147 10.84 -3.01 25.09
C ASN A 147 11.88 -2.04 25.64
N SER A 148 12.10 -0.91 24.98
CA SER A 148 13.00 0.15 25.46
C SER A 148 12.50 0.72 26.78
N ILE A 149 11.20 1.03 26.91
CA ILE A 149 10.60 1.54 28.15
C ILE A 149 10.72 0.52 29.29
N GLU A 150 10.47 -0.76 29.03
CA GLU A 150 10.57 -1.81 30.05
C GLU A 150 12.02 -2.00 30.50
N THR A 151 12.97 -1.96 29.58
CA THR A 151 14.40 -2.07 29.87
C THR A 151 14.85 -0.89 30.73
N THR A 152 14.48 0.33 30.37
CA THR A 152 14.80 1.53 31.14
C THR A 152 14.18 1.49 32.54
N ARG A 153 12.95 0.97 32.70
CA ARG A 153 12.33 0.80 34.03
C ARG A 153 13.11 -0.17 34.92
N LYS A 154 13.52 -1.32 34.39
CA LYS A 154 14.33 -2.30 35.14
C LYS A 154 15.69 -1.72 35.55
N GLN A 155 16.30 -0.91 34.69
CA GLN A 155 17.53 -0.20 35.01
C GLN A 155 17.32 0.81 36.13
N LEU A 156 16.26 1.62 36.04
CA LEU A 156 15.91 2.60 37.07
C LEU A 156 15.66 1.94 38.44
N GLU A 157 14.87 0.87 38.49
CA GLU A 157 14.63 0.13 39.74
C GLU A 157 15.91 -0.46 40.35
N LYS A 158 16.86 -0.86 39.51
CA LYS A 158 18.16 -1.34 39.97
C LYS A 158 19.00 -0.20 40.53
N GLU A 159 19.10 0.91 39.79
CA GLU A 159 19.84 2.10 40.24
C GLU A 159 19.26 2.67 41.55
N GLU A 160 17.93 2.67 41.71
CA GLU A 160 17.28 3.09 42.95
C GLU A 160 17.63 2.19 44.14
N LYS A 161 17.71 0.86 43.94
CA LYS A 161 18.15 -0.07 44.99
C LYS A 161 19.62 0.10 45.33
N ASP A 162 20.47 0.24 44.33
CA ASP A 162 21.91 0.44 44.53
C ASP A 162 22.16 1.76 45.26
N LEU A 163 21.41 2.81 44.95
CA LEU A 163 21.44 4.09 45.67
C LEU A 163 21.05 3.94 47.15
N GLU A 164 20.01 3.16 47.45
CA GLU A 164 19.55 2.96 48.82
C GLU A 164 20.55 2.15 49.66
N LEU A 165 21.20 1.16 49.05
CA LEU A 165 22.29 0.42 49.68
C LEU A 165 23.48 1.33 49.98
N LEU A 166 23.91 2.14 49.02
CA LEU A 166 25.01 3.09 49.19
C LEU A 166 24.73 4.13 50.28
N LYS A 167 23.49 4.59 50.41
CA LYS A 167 23.09 5.48 51.52
C LYS A 167 23.22 4.78 52.88
N THR A 168 22.81 3.52 52.95
CA THR A 168 22.90 2.73 54.18
C THR A 168 24.36 2.52 54.58
N GLU A 169 25.21 2.13 53.63
CA GLU A 169 26.67 1.98 53.85
C GLU A 169 27.32 3.30 54.27
N LEU A 170 26.91 4.43 53.67
CA LEU A 170 27.38 5.75 54.05
C LEU A 170 27.03 6.07 55.51
N GLU A 171 25.78 5.84 55.93
CA GLU A 171 25.35 6.05 57.31
C GLU A 171 26.13 5.19 58.32
N GLU A 172 26.39 3.92 57.97
CA GLU A 172 27.20 3.02 58.80
C GLU A 172 28.65 3.53 58.92
N LYS A 173 29.27 3.91 57.81
CA LYS A 173 30.64 4.45 57.81
C LYS A 173 30.73 5.78 58.56
N GLU A 174 29.71 6.62 58.48
CA GLU A 174 29.65 7.85 59.29
C GLU A 174 29.54 7.57 60.79
N LYS A 175 28.78 6.54 61.19
CA LYS A 175 28.71 6.09 62.59
C LYS A 175 30.05 5.55 63.06
N GLU A 176 30.67 4.65 62.29
CA GLU A 176 32.00 4.11 62.60
C GLU A 176 33.05 5.23 62.76
N LEU A 177 33.05 6.22 61.86
CA LEU A 177 33.95 7.37 61.92
C LEU A 177 33.73 8.20 63.19
N LYS A 178 32.47 8.44 63.58
CA LYS A 178 32.14 9.16 64.82
C LYS A 178 32.63 8.40 66.05
N THR A 179 32.42 7.10 66.12
CA THR A 179 32.89 6.25 67.23
C THR A 179 34.41 6.19 67.30
N ALA A 180 35.10 6.08 66.15
CA ALA A 180 36.56 6.11 66.07
C ALA A 180 37.15 7.46 66.50
N LYS A 181 36.51 8.58 66.14
CA LYS A 181 36.91 9.92 66.62
C LYS A 181 36.72 10.05 68.13
N PHE A 182 35.58 9.62 68.66
CA PHE A 182 35.28 9.71 70.08
C PHE A 182 36.21 8.86 70.94
N SER A 183 36.55 7.64 70.50
CA SER A 183 37.52 6.77 71.19
C SER A 183 38.93 7.37 71.18
N LYS A 184 39.35 7.95 70.06
CA LYS A 184 40.64 8.63 69.98
C LYS A 184 40.73 9.88 70.88
N GLU A 185 39.66 10.67 70.95
CA GLU A 185 39.57 11.82 71.87
C GLU A 185 39.63 11.39 73.33
N LEU A 186 39.07 10.23 73.69
CA LEU A 186 39.17 9.67 75.04
C LEU A 186 40.59 9.19 75.37
N GLU A 187 41.26 8.50 74.45
CA GLU A 187 42.67 8.09 74.63
C GLU A 187 43.62 9.28 74.79
N GLU A 188 43.36 10.40 74.11
CA GLU A 188 44.12 11.64 74.24
C GLU A 188 43.87 12.39 75.56
N ILE A 189 42.75 12.12 76.25
CA ILE A 189 42.43 12.70 77.58
C ILE A 189 43.02 11.86 78.73
N GLU A 190 43.18 10.55 78.52
CA GLU A 190 43.72 9.61 79.52
C GLU A 190 45.26 9.47 79.51
N SER A 191 45.95 10.07 78.53
CA SER A 191 47.43 10.14 78.43
C SER A 191 48.00 11.44 78.99
#